data_AF-A0A6B0SJB3-F1
#
_entry.id   AF-A0A6B0SJB3-F1
#
_cell.length_a   1.000
_cell.length_b   1.000
_cell.length_c   1.000
_cell.angle_alpha   90.00
_cell.angle_beta   90.00
_cell.angle_gamma   90.00
#
_symmetry.space_group_name_H-M   'P 1'
#
loop_
_entity.id
_entity.type
_entity.pdbx_description
1 polymer ?
#
loop_
_entity_poly.entity_id
_entity_poly.type
_entity_poly.pdbx_seq_one_letter_code
_entity_poly.pdbx_strand_id
1 'polypeptide(L)'
;MTGGIRVTVAFPAPPVCPVASLSERANTVISDVSTSVAAASDATCVTEFLVDAEAVPEDYEDPVFEYADRHLHRVVHDADADCPCVCLGEYDTPIDRFFARSGDLEVVFHARDFEQLQAIVAEFRERFHEVDIQRMVRAPTGGTSRDTVFVNRGKLTARQYEVLQTAYDMGYFEQPRGANAGEVADELGITASTLTEHLTAAQRKLLGDVLEEDG
;
A
#
# COMPACT_ATOMS: atom_id res chain seq x y z
N MET A 1 3.49 6.20 -28.29
CA MET A 1 2.80 5.60 -27.13
C MET A 1 3.08 6.50 -25.95
N THR A 2 2.07 7.15 -25.37
CA THR A 2 2.20 7.99 -24.18
C THR A 2 2.33 7.08 -22.96
N GLY A 3 3.39 7.24 -22.16
CA GLY A 3 3.60 6.41 -20.98
C GLY A 3 2.61 6.82 -19.89
N GLY A 4 1.95 5.83 -19.28
CA GLY A 4 1.05 6.03 -18.14
C GLY A 4 1.77 6.60 -16.91
N ILE A 5 1.02 6.96 -15.87
CA ILE A 5 1.57 7.55 -14.64
C ILE A 5 1.10 6.73 -13.46
N ARG A 6 2.05 6.24 -12.65
CA ARG A 6 1.77 5.60 -11.36
C ARG A 6 1.77 6.66 -10.28
N VAL A 7 0.74 6.68 -9.46
CA VAL A 7 0.53 7.72 -8.45
C VAL A 7 0.23 7.08 -7.11
N THR A 8 0.88 7.56 -6.06
CA THR A 8 0.61 7.23 -4.66
C THR A 8 -0.01 8.45 -3.99
N VAL A 9 -1.19 8.27 -3.40
CA VAL A 9 -1.96 9.31 -2.72
C VAL A 9 -2.35 8.83 -1.34
N ALA A 10 -2.16 9.67 -0.33
CA ALA A 10 -2.63 9.44 1.02
C ALA A 10 -3.88 10.29 1.32
N PHE A 11 -4.82 9.67 2.01
CA PHE A 11 -6.07 10.24 2.52
C PHE A 11 -6.05 10.05 4.04
N PRO A 12 -5.74 11.09 4.82
CA PRO A 12 -5.86 11.04 6.26
C PRO A 12 -7.34 10.89 6.66
N ALA A 13 -7.65 9.90 7.49
CA ALA A 13 -9.00 9.63 8.02
C ALA A 13 -10.16 9.88 7.01
N PRO A 14 -10.21 9.17 5.86
CA PRO A 14 -11.22 9.42 4.84
C PRO A 14 -12.62 9.12 5.37
N PRO A 15 -13.60 10.03 5.18
CA PRO A 15 -14.82 10.09 5.98
C PRO A 15 -15.74 8.86 5.86
N VAL A 16 -15.72 8.16 4.72
CA VAL A 16 -16.63 7.03 4.47
C VAL A 16 -15.91 5.77 3.96
N CYS A 17 -14.59 5.67 4.09
CA CYS A 17 -13.88 4.48 3.60
C CYS A 17 -14.03 3.29 4.57
N PRO A 18 -14.71 2.18 4.18
CA PRO A 18 -14.93 1.06 5.10
C PRO A 18 -13.64 0.33 5.44
N VAL A 19 -12.67 0.31 4.52
CA VAL A 19 -11.36 -0.32 4.74
C VAL A 19 -10.53 0.48 5.76
N ALA A 20 -10.54 1.81 5.65
CA ALA A 20 -9.87 2.69 6.61
C ALA A 20 -10.52 2.56 8.00
N SER A 21 -11.85 2.63 8.06
CA SER A 21 -12.62 2.44 9.29
C SER A 21 -12.37 1.07 9.94
N LEU A 22 -12.33 -0.01 9.16
CA LEU A 22 -11.99 -1.33 9.68
C LEU A 22 -10.57 -1.35 10.24
N SER A 23 -9.58 -0.77 9.55
CA SER A 23 -8.20 -0.73 10.03
C SER A 23 -8.06 -0.06 11.40
N GLU A 24 -8.85 0.99 11.64
CA GLU A 24 -8.90 1.71 12.92
C GLU A 24 -9.60 0.87 14.00
N ARG A 25 -10.82 0.39 13.71
CA ARG A 25 -11.64 -0.42 14.64
C ARG A 25 -10.93 -1.69 15.10
N ALA A 26 -10.26 -2.34 14.16
CA ALA A 26 -9.53 -3.58 14.37
C ALA A 26 -8.09 -3.38 14.84
N ASN A 27 -7.59 -2.14 14.84
CA ASN A 27 -6.18 -1.82 15.06
C ASN A 27 -5.24 -2.73 14.22
N THR A 28 -5.55 -2.85 12.93
CA THR A 28 -4.86 -3.75 11.99
C THR A 28 -4.34 -3.02 10.76
N VAL A 29 -3.52 -3.71 9.97
CA VAL A 29 -2.97 -3.21 8.71
C VAL A 29 -3.57 -4.01 7.57
N ILE A 30 -4.20 -3.31 6.62
CA ILE A 30 -4.76 -3.92 5.41
C ILE A 30 -3.86 -3.50 4.25
N SER A 31 -3.23 -4.45 3.55
CA SER A 31 -2.28 -4.14 2.48
C SER A 31 -2.32 -4.99 1.23
N ASP A 32 -3.23 -5.98 1.19
CA ASP A 32 -3.55 -6.80 0.04
C ASP A 32 -5.03 -6.55 -0.31
N VAL A 33 -5.25 -5.89 -1.45
CA VAL A 33 -6.58 -5.49 -1.92
C VAL A 33 -6.66 -5.80 -3.40
N SER A 34 -7.66 -6.57 -3.78
CA SER A 34 -8.03 -6.79 -5.17
C SER A 34 -9.25 -5.91 -5.44
N THR A 35 -9.07 -4.84 -6.21
CA THR A 35 -10.20 -3.98 -6.56
C THR A 35 -10.77 -4.44 -7.91
N SER A 36 -12.06 -4.75 -7.95
CA SER A 36 -12.80 -4.84 -9.21
C SER A 36 -13.47 -3.49 -9.44
N VAL A 37 -12.83 -2.66 -10.26
CA VAL A 37 -13.35 -1.34 -10.63
C VAL A 37 -14.61 -1.57 -11.48
N ALA A 38 -15.75 -1.08 -10.99
CA ALA A 38 -17.01 -1.18 -11.72
C ALA A 38 -17.06 -0.13 -12.83
N ALA A 39 -17.29 -0.57 -14.07
CA ALA A 39 -17.47 0.31 -15.20
C ALA A 39 -18.96 0.70 -15.38
N ALA A 40 -19.21 2.01 -15.36
CA ALA A 40 -20.36 2.75 -15.90
C ALA A 40 -21.80 2.45 -15.40
N SER A 41 -22.50 3.57 -15.14
CA SER A 41 -23.93 3.91 -14.94
C SER A 41 -24.91 2.99 -14.20
N ASP A 42 -24.65 1.70 -14.04
CA ASP A 42 -25.46 0.75 -13.25
C ASP A 42 -24.57 -0.25 -12.46
N ALA A 43 -23.25 -0.16 -12.58
CA ALA A 43 -22.33 -1.08 -11.91
C ALA A 43 -21.93 -0.51 -10.53
N THR A 44 -22.31 -1.21 -9.46
CA THR A 44 -21.87 -0.90 -8.09
C THR A 44 -20.36 -1.09 -7.98
N CYS A 45 -19.63 -0.05 -7.56
CA CYS A 45 -18.19 -0.16 -7.30
C CYS A 45 -17.94 -1.13 -6.13
N VAL A 46 -16.99 -2.04 -6.28
CA VAL A 46 -16.69 -3.06 -5.28
C VAL A 46 -15.20 -3.06 -4.96
N THR A 47 -14.87 -3.11 -3.67
CA THR A 47 -13.50 -3.32 -3.19
C THR A 47 -13.42 -4.62 -2.41
N GLU A 48 -12.47 -5.48 -2.76
CA GLU A 48 -12.19 -6.71 -2.03
C GLU A 48 -10.83 -6.62 -1.36
N PHE A 49 -10.74 -7.02 -0.09
CA PHE A 49 -9.50 -6.90 0.67
C PHE A 49 -9.30 -8.09 1.61
N LEU A 50 -8.03 -8.40 1.87
CA LEU A 50 -7.61 -9.39 2.85
C LEU A 50 -7.21 -8.70 4.16
N VAL A 51 -7.67 -9.27 5.25
CA VAL A 51 -7.35 -8.85 6.63
C VAL A 51 -7.11 -10.08 7.49
N ASP A 52 -6.26 -9.96 8.51
CA ASP A 52 -6.03 -11.04 9.47
C ASP A 52 -7.33 -11.43 10.17
N ALA A 53 -7.61 -12.74 10.22
CA ALA A 53 -8.87 -13.29 10.71
C ALA A 53 -9.15 -12.87 12.17
N GLU A 54 -8.12 -12.86 13.02
CA GLU A 54 -8.22 -12.49 14.44
C GLU A 54 -8.47 -10.99 14.67
N ALA A 55 -8.19 -10.16 13.67
CA ALA A 55 -8.36 -8.71 13.78
C ALA A 55 -9.78 -8.26 13.43
N VAL A 56 -10.56 -9.07 12.72
CA VAL A 56 -11.91 -8.68 12.28
C VAL A 56 -12.86 -8.62 13.48
N PRO A 57 -13.54 -7.49 13.73
CA PRO A 57 -14.54 -7.39 14.80
C PRO A 57 -15.66 -8.41 14.62
N GLU A 58 -16.16 -8.98 15.72
CA GLU A 58 -17.26 -9.97 15.69
C GLU A 58 -18.56 -9.44 15.06
N ASP A 59 -18.74 -8.12 15.04
CA ASP A 59 -19.89 -7.42 14.46
C ASP A 59 -19.68 -6.98 13.00
N TYR A 60 -18.60 -7.42 12.35
CA TYR A 60 -18.32 -7.12 10.95
C TYR A 60 -19.06 -8.06 9.99
N GLU A 61 -19.23 -7.64 8.73
CA GLU A 61 -19.90 -8.45 7.70
C GLU A 61 -19.13 -9.74 7.40
N ASP A 62 -19.87 -10.82 7.12
CA ASP A 62 -19.31 -12.13 6.78
C ASP A 62 -18.32 -12.03 5.60
N PRO A 63 -17.18 -12.74 5.65
CA PRO A 63 -16.24 -12.75 4.55
C PRO A 63 -16.81 -13.48 3.33
N VAL A 64 -16.36 -13.08 2.15
CA VAL A 64 -16.60 -13.81 0.89
C VAL A 64 -15.85 -15.14 0.88
N PHE A 65 -14.68 -15.18 1.52
CA PHE A 65 -13.86 -16.38 1.63
C PHE A 65 -12.96 -16.35 2.88
N GLU A 66 -12.79 -17.50 3.52
CA GLU A 66 -11.93 -17.66 4.70
C GLU A 66 -10.67 -18.46 4.34
N TYR A 67 -9.50 -17.86 4.53
CA TYR A 67 -8.22 -18.58 4.60
C TYR A 67 -7.93 -18.96 6.05
N ALA A 68 -6.89 -19.79 6.26
CA ALA A 68 -6.52 -20.26 7.59
C ALA A 68 -6.14 -19.11 8.56
N ASP A 69 -5.57 -18.02 8.04
CA ASP A 69 -5.07 -16.88 8.82
C ASP A 69 -5.69 -15.53 8.41
N ARG A 70 -6.43 -15.48 7.29
CA ARG A 70 -6.94 -14.23 6.71
C ARG A 70 -8.33 -14.40 6.14
N HIS A 71 -9.12 -13.34 6.19
CA HIS A 71 -10.47 -13.30 5.63
C HIS A 71 -10.52 -12.33 4.44
N LEU A 72 -11.14 -12.77 3.34
CA LEU A 72 -11.42 -11.96 2.17
C LEU A 72 -12.79 -11.32 2.34
N HIS A 73 -12.84 -10.01 2.52
CA HIS A 73 -14.09 -9.25 2.57
C HIS A 73 -14.34 -8.53 1.26
N ARG A 74 -15.63 -8.29 0.97
CA ARG A 74 -16.08 -7.50 -0.17
C ARG A 74 -16.94 -6.36 0.35
N VAL A 75 -16.60 -5.15 -0.06
CA VAL A 75 -17.37 -3.94 0.23
C VAL A 75 -17.98 -3.46 -1.07
N VAL A 76 -19.30 -3.31 -1.05
CA VAL A 76 -20.05 -2.63 -2.11
C VAL A 76 -20.14 -1.17 -1.73
N HIS A 77 -19.62 -0.28 -2.58
CA HIS A 77 -19.71 1.15 -2.37
C HIS A 77 -21.02 1.69 -2.92
N ASP A 78 -21.63 2.62 -2.20
CA ASP A 78 -22.69 3.46 -2.75
C ASP A 78 -22.07 4.35 -3.85
N ALA A 79 -22.79 4.52 -4.96
CA ALA A 79 -22.33 5.29 -6.11
C ALA A 79 -22.13 6.78 -5.76
N ASP A 80 -22.88 7.28 -4.76
CA ASP A 80 -22.79 8.66 -4.27
C ASP A 80 -21.83 8.82 -3.07
N ALA A 81 -21.09 7.78 -2.69
CA ALA A 81 -20.19 7.85 -1.54
C ALA A 81 -18.93 8.68 -1.84
N ASP A 82 -18.50 9.48 -0.86
CA ASP A 82 -17.20 10.15 -0.81
C ASP A 82 -16.06 9.12 -0.55
N CYS A 83 -15.93 8.13 -1.43
CA CYS A 83 -14.94 7.07 -1.34
C CYS A 83 -13.92 7.17 -2.48
N PRO A 84 -12.60 7.13 -2.20
CA PRO A 84 -11.59 7.22 -3.26
C PRO A 84 -11.72 6.14 -4.33
N CYS A 85 -12.19 4.94 -3.95
CA CYS A 85 -12.42 3.84 -4.89
C CYS A 85 -13.55 4.13 -5.89
N VAL A 86 -14.61 4.82 -5.45
CA VAL A 86 -15.72 5.22 -6.31
C VAL A 86 -15.24 6.25 -7.32
N CYS A 87 -14.55 7.29 -6.83
CA CYS A 87 -13.97 8.32 -7.70
C CYS A 87 -13.01 7.72 -8.73
N LEU A 88 -12.06 6.87 -8.34
CA LEU A 88 -11.16 6.20 -9.31
C LEU A 88 -11.91 5.33 -10.32
N GLY A 89 -13.04 4.73 -9.92
CA GLY A 89 -13.89 3.96 -10.82
C GLY A 89 -14.64 4.78 -11.87
N GLU A 90 -15.06 6.01 -11.53
CA GLU A 90 -15.65 6.95 -12.50
C GLU A 90 -14.67 7.29 -13.64
N TYR A 91 -13.37 7.24 -13.35
CA TYR A 91 -12.31 7.47 -14.31
C TYR A 91 -11.77 6.18 -14.97
N ASP A 92 -12.40 5.03 -14.74
CA ASP A 92 -11.95 3.70 -15.22
C ASP A 92 -10.46 3.46 -14.93
N THR A 93 -10.05 3.86 -13.72
CA THR A 93 -8.63 3.89 -13.33
C THR A 93 -8.31 2.69 -12.45
N PRO A 94 -7.41 1.79 -12.88
CA PRO A 94 -7.07 0.62 -12.10
C PRO A 94 -6.27 1.00 -10.86
N ILE A 95 -6.65 0.41 -9.73
CA ILE A 95 -5.94 0.49 -8.46
C ILE A 95 -4.91 -0.64 -8.42
N ASP A 96 -3.65 -0.28 -8.21
CA ASP A 96 -2.51 -1.19 -8.11
C ASP A 96 -2.30 -1.66 -6.68
N ARG A 97 -2.45 -0.74 -5.70
CA ARG A 97 -2.25 -1.06 -4.30
C ARG A 97 -3.15 -0.22 -3.41
N PHE A 98 -3.46 -0.78 -2.26
CA PHE A 98 -4.20 -0.14 -1.20
C PHE A 98 -3.49 -0.43 0.13
N PHE A 99 -3.41 0.56 1.00
CA PHE A 99 -2.83 0.40 2.32
C PHE A 99 -3.64 1.20 3.33
N ALA A 100 -4.31 0.51 4.26
CA ALA A 100 -5.04 1.16 5.34
C ALA A 100 -4.42 0.82 6.70
N ARG A 101 -4.23 1.84 7.54
CA ARG A 101 -3.69 1.68 8.89
C ARG A 101 -4.19 2.82 9.76
N SER A 102 -4.69 2.48 10.95
CA SER A 102 -5.08 3.48 11.96
C SER A 102 -6.08 4.52 11.43
N GLY A 103 -6.96 4.13 10.52
CA GLY A 103 -7.94 5.05 9.92
C GLY A 103 -7.41 5.84 8.72
N ASP A 104 -6.10 5.81 8.43
CA ASP A 104 -5.54 6.43 7.24
C ASP A 104 -5.52 5.48 6.06
N LEU A 105 -5.60 6.05 4.86
CA LEU A 105 -5.61 5.30 3.61
C LEU A 105 -4.55 5.83 2.64
N GLU A 106 -3.71 4.94 2.10
CA GLU A 106 -2.88 5.18 0.92
C GLU A 106 -3.37 4.33 -0.26
N VAL A 107 -3.53 4.95 -1.42
CA VAL A 107 -3.93 4.29 -2.68
C VAL A 107 -2.85 4.52 -3.74
N VAL A 108 -2.52 3.45 -4.45
CA VAL A 108 -1.66 3.49 -5.64
C VAL A 108 -2.50 3.13 -6.85
N PHE A 109 -2.49 3.97 -7.88
CA PHE A 109 -3.25 3.76 -9.11
C PHE A 109 -2.45 4.13 -10.37
N HIS A 110 -2.95 3.69 -11.52
CA HIS A 110 -2.34 3.98 -12.82
C HIS A 110 -3.24 4.87 -13.67
N ALA A 111 -2.89 6.15 -13.80
CA ALA A 111 -3.51 7.03 -14.77
C ALA A 111 -2.94 6.76 -16.17
N ARG A 112 -3.80 6.81 -17.19
CA ARG A 112 -3.45 6.61 -18.60
C ARG A 112 -2.51 7.70 -19.13
N ASP A 113 -2.68 8.94 -18.65
CA ASP A 113 -1.95 10.13 -19.05
C ASP A 113 -2.03 11.23 -17.97
N PHE A 114 -1.37 12.36 -18.22
CA PHE A 114 -1.34 13.47 -17.28
C PHE A 114 -2.68 14.22 -17.20
N GLU A 115 -3.46 14.23 -18.28
CA GLU A 115 -4.76 14.91 -18.31
C GLU A 115 -5.77 14.19 -17.41
N GLN A 116 -5.85 12.86 -17.51
CA GLN A 116 -6.66 12.03 -16.62
C GLN A 116 -6.18 12.18 -15.17
N LEU A 117 -4.87 12.19 -14.93
CA LEU A 117 -4.33 12.43 -13.58
C LEU A 117 -4.78 13.78 -13.02
N GLN A 118 -4.70 14.86 -13.80
CA GLN A 118 -5.13 16.18 -13.34
C GLN A 118 -6.61 16.21 -13.01
N ALA A 119 -7.45 15.52 -13.79
CA ALA A 119 -8.88 15.39 -13.52
C ALA A 119 -9.13 14.63 -12.20
N ILE A 120 -8.53 13.46 -12.02
CA ILE A 120 -8.64 12.66 -10.78
C ILE A 120 -8.18 13.46 -9.56
N VAL A 121 -7.04 14.17 -9.65
CA VAL A 121 -6.51 14.97 -8.55
C VAL A 121 -7.41 16.16 -8.22
N ALA A 122 -7.98 16.81 -9.23
CA ALA A 122 -8.94 17.89 -9.01
C ALA A 122 -10.18 17.37 -8.29
N GLU A 123 -10.72 16.24 -8.74
CA GLU A 123 -11.87 15.57 -8.11
C GLU A 123 -11.58 15.20 -6.65
N PHE A 124 -10.40 14.64 -6.38
CA PHE A 124 -10.01 14.31 -5.01
C PHE A 124 -9.96 15.53 -4.11
N ARG A 125 -9.43 16.66 -4.59
CA ARG A 125 -9.38 17.90 -3.81
C ARG A 125 -10.74 18.54 -3.59
N GLU A 126 -11.72 18.24 -4.44
CA GLU A 126 -13.08 18.74 -4.31
C GLU A 126 -13.90 17.89 -3.32
N ARG A 127 -13.80 16.56 -3.41
CA ARG A 127 -14.60 15.63 -2.60
C ARG A 127 -14.01 15.37 -1.20
N PHE A 128 -12.69 15.45 -1.04
CA PHE A 128 -12.02 15.09 0.21
C PHE A 128 -11.37 16.32 0.87
N HIS A 129 -11.63 16.49 2.17
CA HIS A 129 -11.11 17.62 2.96
C HIS A 129 -9.59 17.65 3.04
N GLU A 130 -8.94 16.48 3.05
CA GLU A 130 -7.48 16.35 3.14
C GLU A 130 -6.97 15.23 2.22
N VAL A 131 -6.08 15.58 1.29
CA VAL A 131 -5.47 14.67 0.31
C VAL A 131 -4.02 15.07 0.10
N ASP A 132 -3.10 14.14 0.33
CA ASP A 132 -1.68 14.34 0.10
C ASP A 132 -1.18 13.45 -1.04
N ILE A 133 -0.67 14.07 -2.10
CA ILE A 133 -0.10 13.34 -3.24
C ILE A 133 1.38 13.15 -2.98
N GLN A 134 1.71 11.99 -2.43
CA GLN A 134 3.05 11.69 -1.97
C GLN A 134 4.04 11.40 -3.10
N ARG A 135 3.60 10.72 -4.17
CA ARG A 135 4.50 10.28 -5.24
C ARG A 135 3.81 10.21 -6.59
N MET A 136 4.48 10.70 -7.63
CA MET A 136 4.11 10.51 -9.03
C MET A 136 5.31 9.97 -9.81
N VAL A 137 5.14 8.85 -10.50
CA VAL A 137 6.16 8.25 -11.36
C VAL A 137 5.60 8.10 -12.76
N ARG A 138 6.21 8.78 -13.73
CA ARG A 138 5.86 8.63 -15.14
C ARG A 138 6.49 7.35 -15.69
N ALA A 139 5.67 6.48 -16.29
CA ALA A 139 6.18 5.33 -17.03
C ALA A 139 7.06 5.83 -18.19
N PRO A 140 8.30 5.33 -18.33
CA PRO A 140 9.21 5.79 -19.36
C PRO A 140 8.57 5.66 -20.75
N THR A 141 8.52 6.76 -21.47
CA THR A 141 7.91 6.83 -22.79
C THR A 141 8.98 6.53 -23.86
N GLY A 142 9.41 5.27 -23.93
CA GLY A 142 10.29 4.76 -24.99
C GLY A 142 11.73 4.41 -24.55
N GLY A 143 12.20 3.25 -25.02
CA GLY A 143 13.60 2.83 -25.06
C GLY A 143 14.13 2.19 -23.77
N THR A 144 14.41 0.88 -23.84
CA THR A 144 14.86 -0.05 -22.79
C THR A 144 13.87 -0.29 -21.67
N SER A 145 13.29 -1.50 -21.67
CA SER A 145 12.74 -2.13 -20.47
C SER A 145 13.80 -2.01 -19.37
N ARG A 146 13.55 -1.18 -18.36
CA ARG A 146 14.37 -1.15 -17.16
C ARG A 146 13.55 -1.85 -16.08
N ASP A 147 13.84 -3.14 -15.94
CA ASP A 147 13.99 -3.89 -14.69
C ASP A 147 13.23 -3.33 -13.47
N THR A 148 11.94 -3.05 -13.64
CA THR A 148 11.04 -2.75 -12.52
C THR A 148 10.75 -4.07 -11.86
N VAL A 149 11.56 -4.42 -10.88
CA VAL A 149 11.42 -5.66 -10.13
C VAL A 149 10.50 -5.44 -8.94
N PHE A 150 9.47 -6.28 -8.83
CA PHE A 150 8.51 -6.22 -7.74
C PHE A 150 9.12 -6.83 -6.48
N VAL A 151 9.35 -6.02 -5.46
CA VAL A 151 9.86 -6.47 -4.16
C VAL A 151 8.68 -6.81 -3.25
N ASN A 152 8.56 -8.08 -2.87
CA ASN A 152 7.53 -8.58 -1.97
C ASN A 152 7.99 -8.44 -0.50
N ARG A 153 7.60 -7.33 0.13
CA ARG A 153 7.85 -7.09 1.57
C ARG A 153 7.28 -8.17 2.49
N GLY A 154 6.24 -8.90 2.08
CA GLY A 154 5.64 -10.00 2.84
C GLY A 154 6.57 -11.20 3.04
N LYS A 155 7.67 -11.28 2.29
CA LYS A 155 8.73 -12.27 2.56
C LYS A 155 9.47 -11.99 3.87
N LEU A 156 9.48 -10.76 4.37
CA LEU A 156 10.13 -10.40 5.62
C LEU A 156 9.30 -10.88 6.81
N THR A 157 9.97 -11.39 7.86
CA THR A 157 9.28 -11.60 9.14
C THR A 157 9.03 -10.26 9.82
N ALA A 158 8.06 -10.19 10.74
CA ALA A 158 7.77 -8.96 11.49
C ALA A 158 9.04 -8.37 12.14
N ARG A 159 9.88 -9.22 12.75
CA ARG A 159 11.14 -8.80 13.36
C ARG A 159 12.19 -8.31 12.34
N GLN A 160 12.27 -8.95 11.17
CA GLN A 160 13.17 -8.49 10.09
C GLN A 160 12.74 -7.13 9.54
N TYR A 161 11.43 -6.91 9.40
CA TYR A 161 10.87 -5.64 8.97
C TYR A 161 11.15 -4.54 9.99
N GLU A 162 10.83 -4.77 11.27
CA GLU A 162 11.07 -3.84 12.37
C GLU A 162 12.55 -3.44 12.49
N VAL A 163 13.46 -4.41 12.41
CA VAL A 163 14.91 -4.17 12.45
C VAL A 163 15.37 -3.34 11.26
N LEU A 164 14.91 -3.69 10.05
CA LEU A 164 15.29 -2.97 8.83
C LEU A 164 14.76 -1.53 8.83
N GLN A 165 13.52 -1.34 9.28
CA GLN A 165 12.89 -0.03 9.40
C GLN A 165 13.62 0.84 10.42
N THR A 166 13.88 0.33 11.62
CA THR A 166 14.59 1.07 12.67
C THR A 166 16.00 1.47 12.22
N ALA A 167 16.73 0.56 11.58
CA ALA A 167 18.04 0.89 11.02
C ALA A 167 17.96 1.99 9.95
N TYR A 168 16.94 1.95 9.08
CA TYR A 168 16.71 2.97 8.07
C TYR A 168 16.40 4.34 8.69
N ASP A 169 15.47 4.40 9.64
CA ASP A 169 15.02 5.63 10.29
C ASP A 169 16.14 6.29 11.11
N MET A 170 17.06 5.49 11.66
CA MET A 170 18.27 5.99 12.35
C MET A 170 19.40 6.39 11.40
N GLY A 171 19.21 6.32 10.08
CA GLY A 171 20.22 6.71 9.09
C GLY A 171 21.40 5.74 9.00
N TYR A 172 21.23 4.47 9.40
CA TYR A 172 22.29 3.45 9.34
C TYR A 172 22.84 3.22 7.93
N PHE A 173 22.00 3.41 6.91
CA PHE A 173 22.34 3.21 5.50
C PHE A 173 22.79 4.50 4.78
N GLU A 174 22.85 5.62 5.48
CA GLU A 174 23.20 6.92 4.88
C GLU A 174 24.72 7.12 4.77
N GLN A 175 25.10 8.11 3.96
CA GLN A 175 26.48 8.55 3.80
C GLN A 175 26.55 10.09 3.96
N PRO A 176 27.06 10.63 5.08
CA PRO A 176 27.58 9.92 6.27
C PRO A 176 26.46 9.20 7.06
N ARG A 177 26.82 8.15 7.80
CA ARG A 177 25.84 7.38 8.62
C ARG A 177 25.30 8.23 9.76
N GLY A 178 23.98 8.18 9.95
CA GLY A 178 23.29 8.76 11.10
C GLY A 178 23.46 7.92 12.38
N ALA A 179 23.54 6.59 12.25
CA ALA A 179 23.78 5.66 13.35
C ALA A 179 24.65 4.47 12.92
N ASN A 180 25.32 3.84 13.89
CA ASN A 180 26.09 2.62 13.71
C ASN A 180 25.33 1.38 14.22
N ALA A 181 25.87 0.19 13.94
CA ALA A 181 25.19 -1.08 14.26
C ALA A 181 25.01 -1.31 15.77
N GLY A 182 25.88 -0.74 16.62
CA GLY A 182 25.71 -0.78 18.07
C GLY A 182 24.53 0.07 18.51
N GLU A 183 24.46 1.31 18.03
CA GLU A 183 23.39 2.25 18.37
C GLU A 183 22.01 1.74 17.96
N VAL A 184 21.89 1.16 16.76
CA VAL A 184 20.62 0.56 16.30
C VAL A 184 20.27 -0.70 17.11
N ALA A 185 21.28 -1.49 17.51
CA ALA A 185 21.05 -2.68 18.32
C ALA A 185 20.59 -2.32 19.74
N ASP A 186 21.16 -1.26 20.33
CA ASP A 186 20.78 -0.73 21.63
C ASP A 186 19.33 -0.22 21.62
N GLU A 187 18.91 0.50 20.56
CA GLU A 187 17.51 0.95 20.38
C GLU A 187 16.54 -0.24 20.34
N LEU A 188 16.94 -1.34 19.70
CA LEU A 188 16.11 -2.54 19.54
C LEU A 188 16.21 -3.54 20.69
N GLY A 189 17.02 -3.25 21.72
CA GLY A 189 17.27 -4.13 22.85
C GLY A 189 17.91 -5.48 22.48
N ILE A 190 18.73 -5.51 21.42
CA ILE A 190 19.40 -6.72 20.92
C ILE A 190 20.91 -6.55 20.83
N THR A 191 21.62 -7.64 20.56
CA THR A 191 23.07 -7.57 20.30
C THR A 191 23.34 -7.07 18.88
N ALA A 192 24.50 -6.40 18.68
CA ALA A 192 24.94 -6.01 17.33
C ALA A 192 25.07 -7.21 16.36
N SER A 193 25.40 -8.41 16.88
CA SER A 193 25.38 -9.64 16.09
C SER A 193 23.96 -10.02 15.63
N THR A 194 22.97 -9.96 16.53
CA THR A 194 21.57 -10.26 16.21
C THR A 194 21.00 -9.24 15.24
N LEU A 195 21.34 -7.95 15.39
CA LEU A 195 20.99 -6.92 14.42
C LEU A 195 21.51 -7.26 13.02
N THR A 196 22.81 -7.57 12.93
CA THR A 196 23.47 -7.88 11.65
C THR A 196 22.86 -9.12 11.01
N GLU A 197 22.50 -10.13 11.80
CA GLU A 197 21.81 -11.34 11.32
C GLU A 197 20.43 -11.00 10.74
N HIS A 198 19.62 -10.22 11.46
CA HIS A 198 18.30 -9.79 10.97
C HIS A 198 18.39 -8.93 9.70
N LEU A 199 19.32 -7.97 9.67
CA LEU A 199 19.55 -7.12 8.49
C LEU A 199 20.01 -7.94 7.29
N THR A 200 20.95 -8.86 7.48
CA THR A 200 21.44 -9.73 6.41
C THR A 200 20.32 -10.62 5.87
N ALA A 201 19.49 -11.19 6.76
CA ALA A 201 18.36 -12.02 6.36
C ALA A 201 17.29 -11.20 5.61
N ALA A 202 16.98 -9.99 6.07
CA ALA A 202 16.03 -9.10 5.41
C ALA A 202 16.54 -8.68 4.02
N GLN A 203 17.79 -8.19 3.96
CA GLN A 203 18.43 -7.78 2.70
C GLN A 203 18.52 -8.93 1.71
N ARG A 204 18.85 -10.16 2.15
CA ARG A 204 18.91 -11.31 1.25
C ARG A 204 17.57 -11.60 0.58
N LYS A 205 16.45 -11.44 1.30
CA LYS A 205 15.11 -11.63 0.74
C LYS A 205 14.77 -10.55 -0.28
N LEU A 206 15.03 -9.28 0.06
CA LEU A 206 14.78 -8.15 -0.82
C LEU A 206 15.67 -8.16 -2.06
N LEU A 207 16.95 -8.51 -1.89
CA LEU A 207 17.90 -8.67 -3.00
C LEU A 207 17.57 -9.89 -3.85
N GLY A 208 17.01 -10.96 -3.26
CA GLY A 208 16.48 -12.08 -4.02
C GLY A 208 15.42 -11.61 -4.99
N ASP A 209 14.44 -10.84 -4.51
CA ASP A 209 13.43 -10.25 -5.38
C ASP A 209 14.08 -9.38 -6.46
N VAL A 210 14.96 -8.45 -6.09
CA VAL A 210 15.58 -7.50 -7.04
C VAL A 210 16.51 -8.17 -8.08
N LEU A 211 17.09 -9.33 -7.78
CA LEU A 211 18.12 -9.96 -8.63
C LEU A 211 17.63 -11.21 -9.36
N GLU A 212 16.42 -11.71 -9.07
CA GLU A 212 15.80 -12.77 -9.86
C GLU A 212 15.25 -12.17 -11.16
N GLU A 213 15.96 -12.41 -12.28
CA GLU A 213 15.42 -12.19 -13.63
C GLU A 213 14.25 -13.15 -13.83
N ASP A 214 13.02 -12.63 -13.92
CA ASP A 214 11.81 -13.40 -14.22
C ASP A 214 12.06 -14.33 -15.43
N GLY A 215 11.88 -15.64 -15.22
CA GLY A 215 11.83 -16.64 -16.29
C GLY A 215 10.51 -16.65 -17.04
#